data_AF-A0A3R6QAI3-F1
#
_entry.id   AF-A0A3R6QAI3-F1
#
_cell.length_a   1.000
_cell.length_b   1.000
_cell.length_c   1.000
_cell.angle_alpha   90.00
_cell.angle_beta   90.00
_cell.angle_gamma   90.00
#
_symmetry.space_group_name_H-M   'P 1'
#
loop_
_entity.id
_entity.type
_entity.pdbx_description
1 polymer ?
#
loop_
_entity_poly.entity_id
_entity_poly.type
_entity_poly.pdbx_seq_one_letter_code
_entity_poly.pdbx_strand_id
1 'polypeptide(L)' 'MPCPHNEITIVQRSQRQSAVAAAAYQSGEKLFCEYDQQVKHYPEKRGIVHNEILLPPNAPQEYADRNTLWNAA' A
#
# COMPACT_ATOMS: atom_id res chain seq x y z
N MET A 1 -21.16 -3.35 24.89
CA MET A 1 -21.65 -2.38 23.88
C MET A 1 -20.65 -2.35 22.73
N PRO A 2 -21.07 -2.47 21.47
CA PRO A 2 -20.15 -2.28 20.34
C PRO A 2 -19.71 -0.82 20.28
N CYS A 3 -18.39 -0.59 20.21
CA CYS A 3 -17.80 0.73 20.07
C CYS A 3 -17.32 0.90 18.62
N PRO A 4 -18.03 1.66 17.76
CA PRO A 4 -17.58 1.90 16.40
C PRO A 4 -16.29 2.73 16.42
N HIS A 5 -15.33 2.36 15.58
CA HIS A 5 -14.04 3.01 15.46
C HIS A 5 -13.71 3.23 13.97
N ASN A 6 -13.28 4.45 13.65
CA ASN A 6 -12.83 4.85 12.32
C ASN A 6 -11.68 5.85 12.48
N GLU A 7 -10.56 5.57 11.82
CA GLU A 7 -9.38 6.43 11.80
C GLU A 7 -8.94 6.63 10.35
N ILE A 8 -8.63 7.88 10.00
CA ILE A 8 -8.19 8.27 8.66
C ILE A 8 -6.88 9.04 8.81
N THR A 9 -5.85 8.56 8.12
CA THR A 9 -4.50 9.14 8.17
C THR A 9 -3.96 9.31 6.75
N ILE A 10 -3.27 10.43 6.50
CA ILE A 10 -2.72 10.75 5.18
C ILE A 10 -1.25 10.31 5.14
N VAL A 11 -0.87 9.59 4.08
CA VAL A 11 0.53 9.25 3.79
C VAL A 11 1.18 10.40 3.03
N GLN A 12 2.19 11.03 3.62
CA GLN A 12 2.87 12.20 3.06
C GLN A 12 4.39 12.04 3.04
N ARG A 13 4.99 12.24 1.85
CA ARG A 13 6.45 12.16 1.67
C ARG A 13 7.19 13.22 2.50
N SER A 14 6.62 14.42 2.66
CA SER A 14 7.18 15.50 3.49
C SER A 14 7.37 15.09 4.96
N GLN A 15 6.58 14.14 5.44
CA GLN A 15 6.68 13.55 6.78
C GLN A 15 7.53 12.27 6.82
N ARG A 16 8.36 12.04 5.79
CA ARG A 16 9.20 10.83 5.62
C ARG A 16 8.41 9.53 5.49
N GLN A 17 7.16 9.60 5.04
CA GLN A 17 6.36 8.41 4.76
C GLN A 17 6.47 8.01 3.28
N SER A 18 6.14 6.76 2.97
CA SER A 18 6.19 6.22 1.61
C SER A 18 4.92 5.42 1.31
N ALA A 19 4.28 5.72 0.17
CA ALA A 19 3.09 5.01 -0.30
C ALA A 19 3.41 3.52 -0.53
N VAL A 20 4.54 3.22 -1.17
CA VAL A 20 5.01 1.84 -1.40
C VAL A 20 5.22 1.09 -0.08
N ALA A 21 5.80 1.74 0.93
CA ALA A 21 6.01 1.12 2.24
C ALA A 21 4.69 0.86 2.98
N ALA A 22 3.75 1.82 2.95
CA ALA A 22 2.43 1.66 3.54
C ALA A 22 1.64 0.53 2.86
N ALA A 23 1.68 0.49 1.52
CA ALA A 23 1.03 -0.55 0.73
C ALA A 23 1.60 -1.93 1.04
N ALA A 24 2.93 -2.08 1.08
CA ALA A 24 3.59 -3.34 1.44
C ALA A 24 3.21 -3.80 2.86
N TYR A 25 3.11 -2.87 3.81
CA TYR A 25 2.71 -3.18 5.18
C TYR A 25 1.23 -3.60 5.29
N GLN A 26 0.34 -2.99 4.51
CA GLN A 26 -1.09 -3.31 4.51
C GLN A 26 -1.40 -4.60 3.76
N SER A 27 -0.75 -4.82 2.61
CA SER A 27 -0.97 -6.01 1.79
C SER A 27 -0.15 -7.21 2.25
N GLY A 28 0.93 -7.00 3.01
CA GLY A 28 1.89 -8.04 3.39
C GLY A 28 2.81 -8.49 2.25
N GLU A 29 2.78 -7.79 1.12
CA GLU A 29 3.56 -8.14 -0.06
C GLU A 29 4.94 -7.49 -0.05
N LYS A 30 5.84 -8.08 -0.82
CA LYS A 30 7.18 -7.54 -1.09
C LYS A 30 7.09 -6.56 -2.26
N LEU A 31 7.17 -5.26 -1.97
CA LEU A 31 7.14 -4.21 -3.00
C LEU A 31 8.50 -3.53 -3.12
N PHE A 32 8.87 -3.11 -4.34
CA PHE A 32 10.11 -2.39 -4.58
C PHE A 32 9.82 -0.90 -4.74
N CYS A 33 10.44 -0.06 -3.92
CA CYS A 33 10.33 1.37 -4.06
C CYS A 33 11.44 1.88 -4.95
N GLU A 34 11.09 2.37 -6.14
CA GLU A 34 12.03 2.88 -7.14
C GLU A 34 12.74 4.15 -6.66
N TYR A 35 12.05 5.02 -5.92
CA TYR A 35 12.65 6.23 -5.37
C TYR A 35 13.74 5.92 -4.34
N ASP A 36 13.45 5.01 -3.40
CA ASP A 36 14.40 4.65 -2.34
C ASP A 36 15.44 3.61 -2.82
N GLN A 37 15.24 3.03 -4.01
CA GLN A 37 15.97 1.86 -4.52
C GLN A 37 16.01 0.72 -3.50
N GLN A 38 14.88 0.50 -2.79
CA GLN A 38 14.79 -0.44 -1.69
C GLN A 38 13.51 -1.26 -1.75
N VAL A 39 13.65 -2.54 -1.41
CA VAL A 39 12.51 -3.43 -1.20
C VAL A 39 11.90 -3.16 0.18
N LYS A 40 10.59 -2.91 0.21
CA LYS A 40 9.78 -2.84 1.42
C LYS A 40 9.09 -4.20 1.62
N HIS A 41 9.42 -4.87 2.73
CA HIS A 41 8.88 -6.18 3.06
C HIS A 41 8.78 -6.32 4.58
N TYR A 42 7.59 -6.65 5.06
CA TYR A 42 7.27 -6.69 6.50
C TYR A 42 6.73 -8.07 6.88
N PRO A 43 7.60 -9.10 7.00
CA PRO A 43 7.20 -10.49 7.24
C PRO A 43 6.57 -10.70 8.62
N GLU A 44 6.79 -9.77 9.56
CA GLU A 44 6.21 -9.82 10.90
C GLU A 44 4.72 -9.48 10.91
N LYS A 45 4.20 -8.88 9.82
CA LYS A 45 2.78 -8.54 9.71
C LYS A 45 1.97 -9.82 9.53
N ARG A 46 1.06 -10.06 10.47
CA ARG A 46 0.12 -11.19 10.46
C ARG A 46 -1.32 -10.69 10.41
N GLY A 47 -2.23 -11.58 10.06
CA GLY A 47 -3.68 -11.30 10.06
C GLY A 47 -4.22 -10.64 8.81
N ILE A 48 -3.46 -10.67 7.70
CA ILE A 48 -3.96 -10.26 6.39
C ILE A 48 -4.71 -11.47 5.81
N VAL A 49 -6.04 -11.38 5.78
CA VAL A 49 -6.91 -12.44 5.24
C VAL A 49 -7.20 -12.22 3.76
N HIS A 50 -7.31 -10.96 3.35
CA HIS A 50 -7.61 -10.55 1.98
C HIS A 50 -6.89 -9.24 1.66
N ASN A 51 -6.42 -9.12 0.42
CA ASN A 51 -5.91 -7.89 -0.14
C ASN A 51 -6.34 -7.79 -1.62
N GLU A 52 -6.75 -6.61 -2.08
CA GLU A 52 -7.12 -6.42 -3.48
C GLU A 52 -6.90 -4.97 -3.90
N ILE A 53 -6.79 -4.76 -5.21
CA ILE A 53 -6.79 -3.43 -5.83
C ILE A 53 -8.07 -3.33 -6.65
N LEU A 54 -8.88 -2.33 -6.33
CA LEU A 54 -10.11 -2.05 -7.06
C LEU A 54 -9.84 -0.94 -8.07
N LEU A 55 -9.91 -1.28 -9.36
CA LEU A 55 -9.73 -0.34 -10.45
C LEU A 55 -11.09 0.21 -10.92
N PRO A 56 -11.23 1.53 -11.11
CA PRO A 56 -12.40 2.08 -11.77
C PRO A 56 -12.41 1.70 -13.27
N PRO A 57 -13.56 1.78 -13.95
CA PRO A 57 -13.70 1.31 -15.34
C PRO A 57 -12.73 1.98 -16.34
N ASN A 58 -12.29 3.20 -16.04
CA ASN A 58 -11.41 4.00 -16.90
C ASN A 58 -9.94 3.97 -16.45
N ALA A 59 -9.58 3.18 -15.43
CA ALA A 59 -8.19 3.09 -15.01
C ALA A 59 -7.36 2.20 -15.95
N PRO A 60 -6.09 2.56 -16.17
CA PRO A 60 -5.12 1.68 -16.80
C PRO A 60 -5.06 0.32 -16.11
N GLN A 61 -5.07 -0.76 -16.89
CA GLN A 61 -5.03 -2.12 -16.36
C GLN A 61 -3.68 -2.45 -15.67
N GLU A 62 -2.62 -1.74 -16.04
CA GLU A 62 -1.29 -1.83 -15.39
C GLU A 62 -1.33 -1.50 -13.90
N TYR A 63 -2.28 -0.68 -13.45
CA TYR A 63 -2.46 -0.37 -12.04
C TYR A 63 -3.11 -1.51 -11.23
N ALA A 64 -3.47 -2.61 -11.88
CA ALA A 64 -3.83 -3.84 -11.17
C ALA A 64 -2.60 -4.41 -10.45
N ASP A 65 -1.39 -4.13 -10.96
CA ASP A 65 -0.16 -4.45 -10.24
C ASP A 65 0.11 -3.42 -9.15
N ARG A 66 0.21 -3.92 -7.91
CA ARG A 66 0.40 -3.08 -6.72
C ARG A 66 1.71 -2.32 -6.75
N ASN A 67 2.76 -2.93 -7.27
CA ASN A 67 4.07 -2.29 -7.33
C ASN A 67 4.05 -1.14 -8.34
N THR A 68 3.49 -1.36 -9.53
CA THR A 68 3.32 -0.31 -10.55
C THR A 68 2.44 0.83 -10.04
N LEU A 69 1.29 0.52 -9.43
CA LEU A 69 0.37 1.53 -8.91
C LEU A 69 1.04 2.46 -7.89
N TRP A 70 1.72 1.90 -6.88
CA TRP A 70 2.27 2.72 -5.79
C TRP A 70 3.62 3.37 -6.10
N ASN A 71 4.32 2.93 -7.16
CA ASN A 71 5.51 3.63 -7.66
C ASN A 71 5.17 4.76 -8.63
N ALA A 72 3.98 4.77 -9.23
CA ALA A 72 3.52 5.87 -10.09
C ALA A 72 3.11 7.15 -9.32
N ALA A 73 3.19 7.13 -7.98
CA ALA A 73 2.76 8.19 -7.07
C ALA A 73 3.80 9.28 -6.79
#